data_AF-A0A7S4VXU7-F1
#
_entry.id   AF-A0A7S4VXU7-F1
#
_cell.length_a   1.000
_cell.length_b   1.000
_cell.length_c   1.000
_cell.angle_alpha   90.00
_cell.angle_beta   90.00
_cell.angle_gamma   90.00
#
_symmetry.space_group_name_H-M   'P 1'
#
loop_
_entity.id
_entity.type
_entity.pdbx_description
1 polymer ?
#
loop_
_entity_poly.entity_id
_entity_poly.type
_entity_poly.pdbx_seq_one_letter_code
_entity_poly.pdbx_strand_id
1 'polypeptide(L)'
;SVGLMAQSGRLFDALTMAAESRTEDASPSAASDMLSRMPRMRQRGPTCGTTCLSMSLEYHGFPASFELIEPYIHPYGSLDLGEVPSELARYARMVGFSACHYSHGSLEALAEHVERGHAVTVMVNYNDGTGHI
;
A
#
# COMPACT_ATOMS: atom_id res chain seq x y z
N SER A 1 -2.79 -33.75 -7.24
CA SER A 1 -4.09 -33.37 -6.67
C SER A 1 -4.04 -33.46 -5.16
N VAL A 2 -3.81 -32.34 -4.46
CA VAL A 2 -4.30 -32.06 -3.10
C VAL A 2 -4.35 -30.54 -2.99
N GLY A 3 -5.54 -29.98 -2.80
CA GLY A 3 -5.74 -28.56 -2.56
C GLY A 3 -5.54 -28.22 -1.09
N LEU A 4 -5.14 -26.97 -0.82
CA LEU A 4 -5.37 -26.36 0.48
C LEU A 4 -5.88 -24.94 0.28
N MET A 5 -7.05 -24.73 0.87
CA MET A 5 -7.90 -23.56 0.75
C MET A 5 -7.29 -22.30 1.38
N ALA A 6 -7.76 -21.16 0.86
CA ALA A 6 -7.46 -19.80 1.27
C ALA A 6 -7.56 -19.55 2.78
N GLN A 7 -6.59 -18.80 3.31
CA GLN A 7 -6.67 -18.12 4.60
C GLN A 7 -6.21 -16.65 4.51
N SER A 8 -6.52 -15.97 3.40
CA SER A 8 -6.28 -14.52 3.24
C SER A 8 -7.35 -13.64 3.89
N GLY A 9 -8.35 -14.20 4.59
CA GLY A 9 -9.47 -13.46 5.16
C GLY A 9 -9.14 -12.65 6.41
N ARG A 10 -8.21 -13.13 7.26
CA ARG A 10 -8.07 -12.60 8.63
C ARG A 10 -7.46 -11.21 8.74
N LEU A 11 -6.68 -10.77 7.74
CA LEU A 11 -6.08 -9.43 7.74
C LEU A 11 -7.08 -8.37 7.27
N PHE A 12 -7.92 -8.71 6.28
CA PHE A 12 -9.06 -7.88 5.88
C PHE A 12 -10.12 -7.81 6.97
N ASP A 13 -10.37 -8.92 7.66
CA ASP A 13 -11.27 -8.94 8.82
C ASP A 13 -10.73 -8.05 9.95
N ALA A 14 -9.43 -8.08 10.26
CA ALA A 14 -8.85 -7.24 11.31
C ALA A 14 -8.89 -5.73 10.98
N LEU A 15 -8.68 -5.35 9.72
CA LEU A 15 -8.84 -3.96 9.27
C LEU A 15 -10.30 -3.50 9.29
N THR A 16 -11.24 -4.41 9.01
CA THR A 16 -12.68 -4.15 9.13
C THR A 16 -13.09 -4.02 10.60
N MET A 17 -12.61 -4.90 11.48
CA MET A 17 -12.95 -4.88 12.90
C MET A 17 -12.30 -3.70 13.67
N ALA A 18 -11.12 -3.23 13.25
CA ALA A 18 -10.52 -2.02 13.81
C ALA A 18 -11.29 -0.75 13.42
N ALA A 19 -11.94 -0.74 12.26
CA ALA A 19 -12.87 0.33 11.87
C ALA A 19 -14.19 0.25 12.68
N GLU A 20 -14.64 -0.94 13.06
CA GLU A 20 -15.88 -1.14 13.82
C GLU A 20 -15.77 -0.78 15.31
N SER A 21 -14.56 -0.69 15.88
CA SER A 21 -14.37 -0.39 17.32
C SER A 21 -14.28 1.11 17.65
N ARG A 22 -14.46 2.01 16.67
CA ARG A 22 -14.43 3.47 16.86
C ARG A 22 -15.56 4.20 16.11
N THR A 23 -16.78 3.69 16.16
CA THR A 23 -17.92 4.35 15.51
C THR A 23 -19.10 4.55 16.46
N GLU A 24 -19.00 5.59 17.29
CA GLU A 24 -20.13 6.49 17.49
C GLU A 24 -19.65 7.86 16.97
N ASP A 25 -19.79 8.08 15.66
CA ASP A 25 -19.83 9.37 14.93
C ASP A 25 -19.04 9.44 13.60
N ALA A 26 -18.21 8.46 13.25
CA ALA A 26 -17.68 8.38 11.88
C ALA A 26 -18.72 7.73 10.95
N SER A 27 -19.36 8.53 10.10
CA SER A 27 -20.33 8.04 9.11
C SER A 27 -19.73 6.89 8.28
N PRO A 28 -20.37 5.71 8.22
CA PRO A 28 -19.92 4.53 7.44
C PRO A 28 -19.72 4.78 5.93
N SER A 29 -20.08 5.96 5.43
CA SER A 29 -19.98 6.33 4.01
C SER A 29 -18.57 6.74 3.57
N ALA A 30 -17.82 7.49 4.39
CA ALA A 30 -16.57 8.13 3.93
C ALA A 30 -15.44 7.12 3.67
N ALA A 31 -15.24 6.14 4.56
CA ALA A 31 -14.22 5.11 4.39
C ALA A 31 -14.54 4.18 3.20
N SER A 32 -15.83 3.83 3.03
CA SER A 32 -16.31 3.02 1.90
C SER A 32 -16.12 3.76 0.57
N ASP A 33 -16.44 5.05 0.53
CA ASP A 33 -16.24 5.91 -0.64
C ASP A 33 -14.76 6.07 -0.98
N MET A 34 -13.89 6.22 0.02
CA MET A 34 -12.44 6.27 -0.18
C MET A 34 -11.88 4.97 -0.76
N LEU A 35 -12.28 3.81 -0.21
CA LEU A 35 -11.87 2.51 -0.73
C LEU A 35 -12.34 2.28 -2.16
N SER A 36 -13.52 2.79 -2.52
CA SER A 36 -14.06 2.68 -3.89
C SER A 36 -13.24 3.46 -4.93
N ARG A 37 -12.51 4.51 -4.50
CA ARG A 37 -11.70 5.37 -5.36
C ARG A 37 -10.26 4.92 -5.49
N MET A 38 -9.79 4.00 -4.65
CA MET A 38 -8.42 3.48 -4.72
C MET A 38 -8.22 2.67 -6.02
N PRO A 39 -7.29 3.05 -6.89
CA PRO A 39 -6.96 2.29 -8.08
C PRO A 39 -6.53 0.87 -7.74
N ARG A 40 -6.90 -0.09 -8.59
CA ARG A 40 -6.50 -1.49 -8.43
C ARG A 40 -5.62 -1.91 -9.58
N MET A 41 -4.36 -2.19 -9.28
CA MET A 41 -3.38 -2.70 -10.23
C MET A 41 -2.96 -4.12 -9.87
N ARG A 42 -2.62 -4.90 -10.89
CA ARG A 42 -2.08 -6.24 -10.70
C ARG A 42 -0.58 -6.21 -10.88
N GLN A 43 0.15 -6.54 -9.81
CA GLN A 43 1.60 -6.70 -9.81
C GLN A 43 2.06 -7.69 -10.90
N ARG A 44 3.23 -7.42 -11.48
CA ARG A 44 3.92 -8.34 -12.40
C ARG A 44 5.38 -8.53 -11.96
N GLY A 45 5.75 -9.76 -11.61
CA GLY A 45 7.09 -10.04 -11.07
C GLY A 45 7.28 -9.41 -9.68
N PRO A 46 8.51 -9.17 -9.24
CA PRO A 46 8.83 -8.63 -7.91
C PRO A 46 8.68 -7.09 -7.82
N THR A 47 7.53 -6.57 -8.27
CA THR A 47 7.22 -5.12 -8.38
C THR A 47 6.16 -4.67 -7.37
N CYS A 48 6.10 -5.28 -6.19
CA CYS A 48 5.04 -5.00 -5.22
C CYS A 48 5.10 -3.55 -4.74
N GLY A 49 6.30 -3.03 -4.46
CA GLY A 49 6.49 -1.66 -4.01
C GLY A 49 6.10 -0.65 -5.09
N THR A 50 6.56 -0.83 -6.33
CA THR A 50 6.22 0.09 -7.43
C THR A 50 4.76 -0.01 -7.85
N THR A 51 4.14 -1.18 -7.76
CA THR A 51 2.69 -1.34 -7.97
C THR A 51 1.90 -0.57 -6.91
N CYS A 52 2.23 -0.73 -5.63
CA CYS A 52 1.58 0.00 -4.53
C CYS A 52 1.80 1.52 -4.61
N LEU A 53 3.00 1.94 -5.02
CA LEU A 53 3.29 3.36 -5.27
C LEU A 53 2.47 3.91 -6.44
N SER A 54 2.32 3.14 -7.53
CA SER A 54 1.51 3.54 -8.68
C SER A 54 0.05 3.76 -8.30
N MET A 55 -0.54 2.84 -7.52
CA MET A 55 -1.90 3.00 -7.01
C MET A 55 -2.03 4.24 -6.12
N SER A 56 -1.03 4.50 -5.27
CA SER A 56 -1.01 5.67 -4.39
C SER A 56 -0.93 6.98 -5.17
N LEU A 57 -0.12 7.04 -6.22
CA LEU A 57 0.01 8.22 -7.08
C LEU A 57 -1.25 8.47 -7.90
N GLU A 58 -1.83 7.42 -8.49
CA GLU A 58 -3.07 7.52 -9.26
C GLU A 58 -4.26 7.92 -8.39
N TYR A 59 -4.31 7.46 -7.13
CA TYR A 59 -5.34 7.90 -6.18
C TYR A 59 -5.36 9.42 -5.99
N HIS A 60 -4.19 10.06 -6.08
CA HIS A 60 -4.03 11.52 -6.03
C HIS A 60 -4.06 12.21 -7.40
N GLY A 61 -4.47 11.49 -8.45
CA GLY A 61 -4.63 12.04 -9.80
C GLY A 61 -3.33 12.16 -10.59
N PHE A 62 -2.23 11.57 -10.12
CA PHE A 62 -0.99 11.50 -10.90
C PHE A 62 -0.96 10.20 -11.71
N PRO A 63 -0.98 10.27 -13.06
CA PRO A 63 -0.95 9.07 -13.89
C PRO A 63 0.38 8.33 -13.71
N ALA A 64 0.32 7.11 -13.21
CA ALA A 64 1.50 6.31 -12.86
C ALA A 64 1.32 4.85 -13.30
N SER A 65 2.40 4.25 -13.80
CA SER A 65 2.47 2.81 -14.06
C SER A 65 3.74 2.28 -13.44
N PHE A 66 3.66 1.10 -12.82
CA PHE A 66 4.81 0.49 -12.18
C PHE A 66 5.89 0.17 -13.21
N GLU A 67 5.52 -0.17 -14.45
CA GLU A 67 6.48 -0.36 -15.55
C GLU A 67 7.30 0.89 -15.88
N LEU A 68 6.75 2.09 -15.62
CA LEU A 68 7.47 3.36 -15.80
C LEU A 68 8.29 3.73 -14.57
N ILE A 69 7.87 3.36 -13.38
CA ILE A 69 8.54 3.69 -12.11
C ILE A 69 9.71 2.75 -11.85
N GLU A 70 9.56 1.47 -12.19
CA GLU A 70 10.54 0.41 -11.92
C GLU A 70 11.96 0.77 -12.39
N PRO A 71 12.18 1.28 -13.62
CA PRO A 71 13.53 1.62 -14.09
C PRO A 71 14.15 2.82 -13.35
N TYR A 72 13.37 3.66 -12.65
CA TYR A 72 13.91 4.75 -11.83
C TYR A 72 14.38 4.27 -10.47
N ILE A 73 13.69 3.27 -9.92
CA ILE A 73 14.03 2.68 -8.62
C ILE A 73 15.14 1.65 -8.78
N HIS A 74 15.04 0.79 -9.79
CA HIS A 74 15.99 -0.27 -10.11
C HIS A 74 16.58 -0.12 -11.52
N PRO A 75 17.42 0.91 -11.78
CA PRO A 75 17.95 1.20 -13.11
C PRO A 75 18.82 0.08 -13.71
N TYR A 76 19.34 -0.82 -12.89
CA TYR A 76 20.19 -1.94 -13.30
C TYR A 76 19.52 -3.30 -13.17
N GLY A 77 18.21 -3.35 -12.91
CA GLY A 77 17.42 -4.59 -12.89
C GLY A 77 17.69 -5.55 -11.73
N SER A 78 18.30 -5.09 -10.63
CA SER A 78 18.49 -5.89 -9.42
C SER A 78 17.16 -6.06 -8.68
N LEU A 79 16.37 -7.04 -9.12
CA LEU A 79 15.02 -7.32 -8.63
C LEU A 79 14.97 -8.33 -7.48
N ASP A 80 16.11 -8.94 -7.12
CA ASP A 80 16.16 -10.10 -6.22
C ASP A 80 15.80 -9.77 -4.76
N LEU A 81 15.74 -8.50 -4.37
CA LEU A 81 15.52 -8.06 -2.99
C LEU A 81 14.27 -7.18 -2.78
N GLY A 82 13.49 -6.93 -3.85
CA GLY A 82 12.33 -6.02 -3.81
C GLY A 82 12.71 -4.55 -3.58
N GLU A 83 11.71 -3.67 -3.52
CA GLU A 83 11.90 -2.24 -3.27
C GLU A 83 12.02 -1.93 -1.78
N VAL A 84 12.97 -1.06 -1.41
CA VAL A 84 13.02 -0.53 -0.04
C VAL A 84 12.02 0.63 0.10
N PRO A 85 11.22 0.73 1.18
CA PRO A 85 10.25 1.81 1.37
C PRO A 85 10.83 3.24 1.23
N SER A 86 12.11 3.43 1.59
CA SER A 86 12.80 4.70 1.44
C SER A 86 12.98 5.14 -0.02
N GLU A 87 13.13 4.19 -0.95
CA GLU A 87 13.28 4.45 -2.38
C GLU A 87 11.94 4.82 -3.01
N LEU A 88 10.86 4.15 -2.61
CA LEU A 88 9.49 4.51 -2.98
C LEU A 88 9.18 5.96 -2.56
N ALA A 89 9.47 6.29 -1.30
CA ALA A 89 9.27 7.64 -0.79
C ALA A 89 10.16 8.68 -1.51
N ARG A 90 11.40 8.31 -1.88
CA ARG A 90 12.30 9.15 -2.68
C ARG A 90 11.72 9.45 -4.06
N TYR A 91 11.19 8.43 -4.75
CA TYR A 91 10.55 8.61 -6.05
C TYR A 91 9.30 9.51 -5.94
N ALA A 92 8.43 9.26 -4.96
CA ALA A 92 7.23 10.08 -4.75
C ALA A 92 7.58 11.57 -4.56
N ARG A 93 8.63 11.87 -3.78
CA ARG A 93 9.13 13.24 -3.61
C ARG A 93 9.67 13.85 -4.91
N MET A 94 10.38 13.07 -5.70
CA MET A 94 10.91 13.51 -7.00
C MET A 94 9.80 13.93 -7.96
N VAL A 95 8.63 13.27 -7.92
CA VAL A 95 7.47 13.60 -8.76
C VAL A 95 6.50 14.60 -8.09
N GLY A 96 6.92 15.27 -7.02
CA GLY A 96 6.21 16.42 -6.44
C GLY A 96 5.32 16.12 -5.23
N PHE A 97 5.34 14.90 -4.69
CA PHE A 97 4.53 14.54 -3.52
C PHE A 97 5.29 14.71 -2.21
N SER A 98 4.57 15.03 -1.13
CA SER A 98 5.11 14.92 0.22
C SER A 98 4.99 13.48 0.70
N ALA A 99 6.09 12.74 0.71
CA ALA A 99 6.13 11.34 1.13
C ALA A 99 7.17 11.11 2.24
N CYS A 100 6.78 10.31 3.24
CA CYS A 100 7.59 9.93 4.40
C CYS A 100 7.56 8.42 4.58
N HIS A 101 8.63 7.86 5.13
CA HIS A 101 8.71 6.45 5.55
C HIS A 101 8.82 6.40 7.07
N TYR A 102 8.02 5.52 7.69
CA TYR A 102 7.99 5.29 9.14
C TYR A 102 8.11 3.80 9.41
N SER A 103 8.98 3.39 10.33
CA SER A 103 9.21 1.97 10.66
C SER A 103 8.46 1.48 11.91
N HIS A 104 7.71 2.37 12.59
CA HIS A 104 7.01 2.08 13.85
C HIS A 104 5.66 2.81 13.95
N GLY A 105 4.86 2.80 12.88
CA GLY A 105 3.50 3.34 12.92
C GLY A 105 2.58 2.46 13.75
N SER A 106 1.74 3.05 14.60
CA SER A 106 0.61 2.33 15.20
C SER A 106 -0.55 2.28 14.22
N LEU A 107 -1.46 1.32 14.37
CA LEU A 107 -2.66 1.23 13.51
C LEU A 107 -3.49 2.51 13.57
N GLU A 108 -3.52 3.17 14.73
CA GLU A 108 -4.20 4.45 14.93
C GLU A 108 -3.58 5.55 14.08
N ALA A 109 -2.24 5.62 14.00
CA ALA A 109 -1.56 6.60 13.15
C ALA A 109 -1.81 6.34 11.66
N LEU A 110 -1.89 5.07 11.24
CA LEU A 110 -2.28 4.72 9.87
C LEU A 110 -3.71 5.17 9.58
N ALA A 111 -4.65 4.90 10.48
CA ALA A 111 -6.05 5.31 10.34
C ALA A 111 -6.18 6.83 10.20
N GLU A 112 -5.47 7.60 11.04
CA GLU A 112 -5.47 9.06 10.98
C GLU A 112 -4.97 9.61 9.64
N HIS A 113 -3.97 8.96 9.02
CA HIS A 113 -3.53 9.33 7.68
C HIS A 113 -4.59 9.02 6.61
N VAL A 114 -5.22 7.86 6.69
CA VAL A 114 -6.30 7.46 5.77
C VAL A 114 -7.49 8.40 5.90
N GLU A 115 -7.95 8.73 7.11
CA GLU A 115 -9.07 9.67 7.35
C GLU A 115 -8.81 11.07 6.76
N ARG A 116 -7.54 11.49 6.69
CA ARG A 116 -7.12 12.75 6.05
C ARG A 116 -7.00 12.66 4.54
N GLY A 117 -7.35 11.52 3.93
CA GLY A 117 -7.24 11.32 2.49
C GLY A 117 -5.83 11.00 2.01
N HIS A 118 -4.89 10.65 2.90
CA HIS A 118 -3.54 10.27 2.46
C HIS A 118 -3.51 8.79 2.07
N ALA A 119 -2.81 8.49 0.97
CA ALA A 119 -2.54 7.10 0.59
C ALA A 119 -1.41 6.58 1.48
N VAL A 120 -1.60 5.40 2.06
CA VAL A 120 -0.63 4.75 2.94
C VAL A 120 -0.25 3.40 2.35
N THR A 121 1.05 3.19 2.16
CA THR A 121 1.62 1.91 1.75
C THR A 121 2.23 1.23 2.96
N VAL A 122 1.88 -0.05 3.18
CA VAL A 122 2.26 -0.79 4.38
C VAL A 122 3.06 -2.01 3.98
N MET A 123 4.20 -2.22 4.62
CA MET A 123 4.97 -3.45 4.48
C MET A 123 4.46 -4.48 5.51
N VAL A 124 4.01 -5.63 5.02
CA VAL A 124 3.57 -6.77 5.81
C VAL A 124 4.54 -7.93 5.63
N ASN A 125 4.73 -8.75 6.66
CA ASN A 125 5.54 -9.96 6.55
C ASN A 125 4.63 -11.17 6.37
N TYR A 126 4.93 -12.01 5.38
CA TYR A 126 4.36 -13.33 5.30
C TYR A 126 4.90 -14.24 6.41
N ASN A 127 4.21 -15.35 6.65
CA ASN A 127 4.54 -16.30 7.73
C ASN A 127 5.93 -16.94 7.59
N ASP A 128 6.52 -16.90 6.40
CA ASP A 128 7.87 -17.38 6.08
C ASP A 128 8.96 -16.32 6.30
N GLY A 129 8.60 -15.11 6.74
CA GLY A 129 9.51 -13.99 6.93
C GLY A 129 9.75 -13.16 5.67
N THR A 130 9.10 -13.47 4.56
CA THR A 130 9.18 -12.67 3.33
C THR A 130 8.40 -11.37 3.50
N GLY A 131 9.08 -10.23 3.33
CA GLY A 131 8.44 -8.92 3.31
C GLY A 131 7.66 -8.70 2.01
N HIS A 132 6.46 -8.13 2.12
CA HIS A 132 5.61 -7.78 0.99
C HIS A 132 4.98 -6.41 1.23
N ILE A 133 4.84 -5.65 0.15
CA ILE A 133 4.27 -4.30 0.16
C ILE A 133 2.97 -4.32 -0.65
#